data_AF-A0A524IXU0-F1
#
_entry.id   AF-A0A524IXU0-F1
#
_cell.length_a   1.000
_cell.length_b   1.000
_cell.length_c   1.000
_cell.angle_alpha   90.00
_cell.angle_beta   90.00
_cell.angle_gamma   90.00
#
_symmetry.space_group_name_H-M   'P 1'
#
loop_
_entity.id
_entity.type
_entity.pdbx_description
1 polymer ?
#
loop_
_entity_poly.entity_id
_entity_poly.type
_entity_poly.pdbx_seq_one_letter_code
_entity_poly.pdbx_strand_id
1 'polypeptide(L)' 'ARQKREDRFEHVGTVQAPGAELARVYAWQTYDEAKWFEMIVAPRSAFHGVNREEAPFTLSPAEIP' A
#
# COMPACT_ATOMS: atom_id res chain seq x y z
N ALA A 1 -5.79 1.61 -4.12
CA ALA A 1 -7.10 2.03 -4.61
C ALA A 1 -7.24 1.62 -6.07
N ARG A 2 -8.46 1.59 -6.59
CA ARG A 2 -8.77 1.31 -8.00
C ARG A 2 -10.02 2.07 -8.44
N GLN A 3 -10.10 2.45 -9.71
CA GLN A 3 -11.23 3.25 -10.24
C GLN A 3 -12.30 2.36 -10.88
N LYS A 4 -11.94 1.18 -11.36
CA LYS A 4 -12.85 0.14 -11.82
C LYS A 4 -12.57 -1.19 -11.14
N ARG A 5 -13.50 -2.14 -11.28
CA ARG A 5 -13.40 -3.45 -10.65
C ARG A 5 -12.27 -4.30 -11.25
N GLU A 6 -12.07 -4.16 -12.55
CA GLU A 6 -11.06 -4.88 -13.34
C GLU A 6 -9.65 -4.29 -13.21
N ASP A 7 -9.53 -3.06 -12.71
CA ASP A 7 -8.23 -2.40 -12.54
C ASP A 7 -7.41 -3.08 -11.44
N ARG A 8 -6.08 -3.05 -11.62
CA ARG A 8 -5.14 -3.45 -10.58
C ARG A 8 -5.32 -2.57 -9.35
N PHE A 9 -5.16 -3.16 -8.17
CA PHE A 9 -5.09 -2.37 -6.94
C PHE A 9 -3.72 -1.71 -6.81
N GLU A 10 -3.69 -0.38 -6.73
CA GLU A 10 -2.44 0.38 -6.71
C GLU A 10 -2.26 1.17 -5.40
N HIS A 11 -1.01 1.40 -5.00
CA HIS A 11 -0.70 2.26 -3.87
C HIS A 11 -0.76 3.72 -4.32
N VAL A 12 -1.67 4.49 -3.73
CA VAL A 12 -1.92 5.90 -4.11
C VAL A 12 -1.25 6.90 -3.17
N GLY A 13 -0.87 6.47 -1.97
CA GLY A 13 -0.16 7.32 -1.01
C GLY A 13 -0.35 6.87 0.44
N THR A 14 0.08 7.73 1.36
CA THR A 14 0.14 7.45 2.79
C THR A 14 -0.46 8.58 3.61
N VAL A 15 -1.12 8.24 4.72
CA VAL A 15 -1.63 9.21 5.71
C VAL A 15 -1.07 8.91 7.09
N GLN A 16 -0.91 9.93 7.92
CA GLN A 16 -0.60 9.79 9.34
C GLN A 16 -1.88 10.02 10.14
N ALA A 17 -2.24 9.07 10.99
CA ALA A 17 -3.42 9.17 11.84
C ALA A 17 -3.22 8.43 13.17
N PRO A 18 -3.88 8.85 14.25
CA PRO A 18 -3.80 8.18 15.56
C PRO A 18 -4.34 6.74 15.58
N GLY A 19 -5.15 6.35 14.60
CA GLY A 19 -5.77 5.03 14.53
C GLY A 19 -6.49 4.76 13.22
N ALA A 20 -6.99 3.54 13.05
CA ALA A 20 -7.57 3.07 11.78
C ALA A 20 -8.81 3.88 11.34
N GLU A 21 -9.71 4.24 12.27
CA GLU A 21 -10.92 5.00 11.92
C GLU A 21 -10.59 6.39 11.38
N LEU A 22 -9.68 7.12 12.04
CA LEU A 22 -9.21 8.42 11.55
C LEU A 22 -8.40 8.27 10.25
N ALA A 23 -7.61 7.21 10.11
CA ALA A 23 -6.88 6.95 8.87
C ALA A 23 -7.82 6.78 7.67
N ARG A 24 -8.99 6.15 7.85
CA ARG A 24 -10.01 6.01 6.80
C ARG A 24 -10.60 7.37 6.41
N VAL A 25 -10.94 8.20 7.40
CA VAL A 25 -11.45 9.56 7.16
C VAL A 25 -10.42 10.41 6.44
N TYR A 26 -9.17 10.41 6.91
CA TYR A 26 -8.10 11.20 6.30
C TYR A 26 -7.76 10.72 4.89
N ALA A 27 -7.73 9.41 4.65
CA ALA A 27 -7.53 8.88 3.31
C ALA A 27 -8.66 9.29 2.36
N TRP A 28 -9.91 9.27 2.83
CA TRP A 28 -11.03 9.77 2.05
C TRP A 28 -10.87 11.26 1.72
N GLN A 29 -10.60 12.11 2.71
CA GLN A 29 -10.44 13.56 2.48
C GLN A 29 -9.22 13.92 1.63
N THR A 30 -8.13 13.16 1.73
CA THR A 30 -6.87 13.47 1.04
C THR A 30 -6.90 13.04 -0.43
N TYR A 31 -7.65 11.99 -0.75
CA TYR A 31 -7.65 11.36 -2.06
C TYR A 31 -9.04 11.35 -2.71
N ASP A 32 -9.97 12.24 -2.34
CA ASP A 32 -11.34 12.25 -2.89
C ASP A 32 -11.44 12.71 -4.36
N GLU A 33 -10.36 13.27 -4.91
CA GLU A 33 -10.31 13.85 -6.26
C GLU A 33 -10.58 12.84 -7.40
N ALA A 34 -10.35 11.55 -7.16
CA ALA A 34 -10.61 10.49 -8.13
C ALA A 34 -11.90 9.72 -7.82
N LYS A 35 -12.55 9.22 -8.88
CA LYS A 35 -13.73 8.35 -8.78
C LYS A 35 -13.34 6.92 -8.41
N TRP A 36 -12.96 6.72 -7.15
CA TRP A 36 -12.55 5.41 -6.67
C TRP A 36 -13.73 4.44 -6.62
N PHE A 37 -13.56 3.27 -7.24
CA PHE A 37 -14.42 2.12 -7.00
C PHE A 37 -14.14 1.53 -5.61
N GLU A 38 -12.87 1.49 -5.22
CA GLU A 38 -12.45 0.97 -3.93
C GLU A 38 -11.15 1.64 -3.44
N MET A 39 -11.16 2.03 -2.16
CA MET A 39 -10.01 2.55 -1.44
C MET A 39 -9.87 1.83 -0.09
N ILE A 40 -8.64 1.39 0.21
CA ILE A 40 -8.31 0.63 1.43
C ILE A 40 -7.14 1.33 2.11
N VAL A 41 -7.17 1.34 3.44
CA VAL A 41 -6.07 1.78 4.30
C VAL A 41 -5.60 0.57 5.12
N ALA A 42 -4.29 0.44 5.29
CA ALA A 42 -3.67 -0.56 6.15
C ALA A 42 -2.52 0.07 6.94
N PRO A 43 -2.26 -0.36 8.19
CA PRO A 43 -1.12 0.13 8.95
C PRO A 43 0.19 -0.31 8.29
N ARG A 44 1.26 0.48 8.45
CA ARG A 44 2.56 0.19 7.84
C ARG A 44 3.13 -1.18 8.25
N SER A 45 2.80 -1.63 9.46
CA SER A 45 3.19 -2.93 10.02
C SER A 45 2.55 -4.14 9.32
N ALA A 46 1.46 -3.95 8.56
CA ALA A 46 0.84 -5.02 7.79
C ALA A 46 1.59 -5.35 6.48
N PHE A 47 2.56 -4.51 6.08
CA PHE A 47 3.34 -4.70 4.85
C PHE A 47 4.68 -5.35 5.15
N HIS A 48 4.91 -6.53 4.58
CA HIS A 48 6.18 -7.25 4.64
C HIS A 48 7.03 -6.94 3.41
N GLY A 49 8.28 -6.51 3.62
CA GLY A 49 9.23 -6.31 2.54
C GLY A 49 9.76 -7.65 2.05
N VAL A 50 9.73 -7.88 0.74
CA VAL A 50 10.22 -9.13 0.12
C VAL A 50 11.64 -9.02 -0.44
N ASN A 51 12.15 -7.80 -0.64
CA ASN A 51 13.50 -7.52 -1.17
C ASN A 51 14.37 -6.78 -0.15
N ARG A 52 14.08 -6.90 1.15
CA ARG A 52 15.00 -6.39 2.17
C ARG A 52 16.25 -7.25 2.16
N GLU A 53 17.40 -6.66 2.48
CA GLU A 53 18.67 -7.39 2.63
C GLU A 53 18.60 -8.45 3.75
N GLU A 54 17.55 -8.41 4.57
CA GLU A 54 17.24 -9.39 5.62
C GLU A 54 16.79 -10.73 5.00
N ALA A 55 17.49 -11.81 5.38
CA ALA A 55 17.17 -13.19 5.02
C ALA A 55 15.68 -13.53 5.32
N PRO A 56 15.02 -14.43 4.56
CA PRO A 56 15.61 -15.42 3.64
C PRO A 56 15.54 -15.07 2.14
N PHE A 57 15.03 -13.90 1.77
CA PHE A 57 14.76 -13.55 0.36
C PHE A 57 15.82 -12.64 -0.28
N THR A 58 17.02 -12.58 0.31
CA THR A 58 18.14 -11.83 -0.25
C THR A 58 18.50 -12.43 -1.62
N LEU A 59 18.15 -11.74 -2.71
CA LEU A 59 18.66 -12.05 -4.04
C LEU A 59 20.17 -11.80 -4.01
N SER A 60 20.95 -12.83 -3.75
CA SER A 60 22.40 -12.77 -3.87
C SER A 60 22.74 -12.43 -5.33
N PRO A 61 23.53 -11.38 -5.61
CA PRO A 61 23.93 -11.03 -6.98
C PRO A 61 24.69 -12.15 -7.72
N ALA A 62 25.12 -13.20 -7.02
CA ALA A 62 25.94 -14.28 -7.56
C ALA A 62 25.16 -15.45 -8.19
N GLU A 63 23.82 -15.40 -8.23
CA GLU A 63 22.97 -16.54 -8.65
C GLU A 63 22.19 -16.30 -9.95
N ILE A 64 22.75 -15.51 -10.88
CA ILE A 64 22.27 -15.42 -12.27
C ILE A 64 23.22 -16.24 -13.16
N PRO A 65 22.80 -17.39 -13.74
CA PRO A 65 23.59 -18.12 -14.73
C PRO A 65 23.68 -17.37 -16.07
#